data_AF-A0A2M7AIY9-F1
#
_entry.id   AF-A0A2M7AIY9-F1
#
_cell.length_a   1.000
_cell.length_b   1.000
_cell.length_c   1.000
_cell.angle_alpha   90.00
_cell.angle_beta   90.00
_cell.angle_gamma   90.00
#
_symmetry.space_group_name_H-M   'P 1'
#
loop_
_entity.id
_entity.type
_entity.pdbx_description
1 polymer ?
#
loop_
_entity_poly.entity_id
_entity_poly.type
_entity_poly.pdbx_seq_one_letter_code
_entity_poly.pdbx_strand_id
1 'polypeptide(L)'
;MKAVAVRAHFDGATIQLDEPFRLERDTPLLVTVLPRRTSSHDERAAWLSFSRRGLENAYGEDEPEYTLNMIKEANPEYARR
;
A
#
# COMPACT_ATOMS: atom_id res chain seq x y z
N MET A 1 -15.84 15.81 26.85
CA MET A 1 -16.40 14.85 25.89
C MET A 1 -15.27 14.16 25.16
N LYS A 2 -15.39 12.86 24.87
CA LYS A 2 -14.39 12.12 24.09
C LYS A 2 -14.80 12.21 22.62
N ALA A 3 -13.89 12.62 21.75
CA ALA A 3 -14.12 12.59 20.31
C ALA A 3 -14.30 11.13 19.86
N VAL A 4 -15.25 10.91 18.96
CA VAL A 4 -15.51 9.60 18.34
C VAL A 4 -15.40 9.77 16.82
N ALA A 5 -14.66 8.86 16.18
CA ALA A 5 -14.64 8.76 14.73
C ALA A 5 -15.78 7.84 14.29
N VAL A 6 -16.72 8.37 13.53
CA VAL A 6 -17.84 7.61 12.95
C VAL A 6 -17.57 7.44 11.47
N ARG A 7 -17.79 6.23 10.95
CA ARG A 7 -17.64 5.95 9.52
C ARG A 7 -18.84 6.50 8.75
N ALA A 8 -18.56 7.04 7.58
CA ALA A 8 -19.57 7.62 6.72
C ALA A 8 -19.13 7.56 5.26
N HIS A 9 -20.11 7.61 4.35
CA HIS A 9 -19.90 7.76 2.92
C HIS A 9 -20.75 8.90 2.36
N PHE A 10 -20.33 9.46 1.24
CA PHE A 10 -21.12 10.43 0.50
C PHE A 10 -21.96 9.71 -0.56
N ASP A 11 -23.27 9.84 -0.48
CA ASP A 11 -24.21 9.19 -1.41
C ASP A 11 -24.41 9.97 -2.73
N GLY A 12 -23.77 11.14 -2.85
CA GLY A 12 -23.94 12.05 -3.98
C GLY A 12 -24.70 13.33 -3.64
N ALA A 13 -25.43 13.35 -2.53
CA ALA A 13 -26.18 14.52 -2.04
C ALA A 13 -25.86 14.87 -0.59
N THR A 14 -25.69 13.86 0.27
CA THR A 14 -25.52 14.00 1.71
C THR A 14 -24.49 13.01 2.28
N ILE A 15 -23.93 13.34 3.45
CA ILE A 15 -23.04 12.45 4.19
C ILE A 15 -23.91 11.47 4.98
N GLN A 16 -23.80 10.18 4.66
CA GLN A 16 -24.51 9.09 5.32
C GLN A 16 -23.60 8.44 6.35
N LEU A 17 -24.06 8.31 7.59
CA LEU A 17 -23.35 7.53 8.60
C LEU A 17 -23.54 6.04 8.29
N ASP A 18 -22.44 5.30 8.22
CA ASP A 18 -22.46 3.86 7.90
C ASP A 18 -23.17 3.06 9.02
N GLU A 19 -23.11 3.56 10.25
CA GLU A 19 -23.72 2.98 11.44
C GLU A 19 -24.64 4.02 12.13
N PRO A 20 -25.73 3.59 12.80
CA PRO A 20 -26.57 4.49 13.57
C PRO A 20 -25.80 5.21 14.68
N PHE A 21 -25.78 6.54 14.64
CA PHE A 21 -25.16 7.36 15.66
C PHE A 21 -26.03 8.57 15.98
N ARG A 22 -26.29 8.82 17.27
CA ARG A 22 -27.14 9.92 17.71
C ARG A 22 -26.34 11.22 17.73
N LEU A 23 -26.74 12.18 16.91
CA LEU A 23 -26.19 13.53 16.87
C LEU A 23 -27.21 14.51 17.48
N GLU A 24 -26.80 15.19 18.55
CA GLU A 24 -27.59 16.28 19.14
C GLU A 24 -27.45 17.54 18.28
N ARG A 25 -28.47 18.40 18.31
CA ARG A 25 -28.47 19.67 17.57
C ARG A 25 -27.23 20.50 17.94
N ASP A 26 -26.62 21.12 16.94
CA ASP A 26 -25.45 22.01 17.07
C ASP A 26 -24.19 21.33 17.66
N THR A 27 -24.11 19.99 17.62
CA THR A 27 -22.89 19.27 18.00
C THR A 27 -21.76 19.63 17.02
N PRO A 28 -20.60 20.12 17.49
CA PRO A 28 -19.47 20.43 16.61
C PRO A 28 -18.89 19.14 16.01
N LEU A 29 -18.71 19.11 14.69
CA LEU A 29 -18.20 17.96 13.95
C LEU A 29 -16.85 18.29 13.29
N LEU A 30 -15.94 17.31 13.28
CA LEU A 30 -14.74 17.32 12.45
C LEU A 30 -14.97 16.37 11.26
N VAL A 31 -14.97 16.89 10.04
CA VAL A 31 -15.19 16.10 8.82
C VAL A 31 -13.84 15.85 8.13
N THR A 32 -13.48 14.58 8.01
CA THR A 32 -12.29 14.14 7.26
C THR A 32 -12.74 13.44 5.98
N VAL A 33 -12.43 14.03 4.83
CA VAL A 33 -12.70 13.40 3.53
C VAL A 33 -11.57 12.43 3.23
N LEU A 34 -11.89 11.14 3.29
CA LEU A 34 -10.94 10.10 2.86
C LEU A 34 -10.84 10.14 1.34
N PRO A 35 -9.63 9.95 0.76
CA PRO A 35 -9.54 9.76 -0.67
C PRO A 35 -10.47 8.61 -1.04
N ARG A 36 -11.21 8.75 -2.15
CA ARG A 36 -11.76 7.55 -2.80
C ARG A 36 -10.60 6.57 -2.83
N ARG A 37 -10.85 5.29 -2.54
CA ARG A 37 -9.87 4.27 -2.88
C ARG A 37 -9.65 4.43 -4.38
N THR A 38 -8.68 5.25 -4.78
CA THR A 38 -7.98 5.18 -6.06
C THR A 38 -7.70 3.73 -6.10
N SER A 39 -8.43 3.09 -7.01
CA SER A 39 -8.77 1.69 -6.95
C SER A 39 -7.55 0.93 -6.43
N SER A 40 -7.69 0.02 -5.46
CA SER A 40 -6.56 -0.83 -5.05
C SER A 40 -5.79 -1.39 -6.26
N HIS A 41 -6.46 -1.45 -7.42
CA HIS A 41 -5.94 -1.61 -8.77
C HIS A 41 -4.86 -0.60 -9.24
N ASP A 42 -4.97 0.70 -9.02
CA ASP A 42 -3.96 1.71 -9.44
C ASP A 42 -2.64 1.56 -8.66
N GLU A 43 -2.73 1.45 -7.33
CA GLU A 43 -1.56 1.18 -6.50
C GLU A 43 -0.96 -0.19 -6.83
N ARG A 44 -1.81 -1.20 -6.98
CA ARG A 44 -1.36 -2.54 -7.39
C ARG A 44 -0.71 -2.55 -8.76
N ALA A 45 -1.21 -1.78 -9.73
CA ALA A 45 -0.61 -1.65 -11.05
C ALA A 45 0.76 -0.97 -10.96
N ALA A 46 0.90 0.07 -10.14
CA ALA A 46 2.19 0.72 -9.88
C ALA A 46 3.20 -0.27 -9.27
N TRP A 47 2.78 -1.05 -8.27
CA TRP A 47 3.62 -2.09 -7.66
C TRP A 47 4.01 -3.18 -8.66
N LEU A 48 3.06 -3.68 -9.47
CA LEU A 48 3.34 -4.67 -10.51
C LEU A 48 4.34 -4.15 -11.55
N SER A 49 4.17 -2.90 -11.99
CA SER A 49 5.09 -2.26 -12.92
C SER A 49 6.48 -2.11 -12.32
N PHE A 50 6.57 -1.77 -11.04
CA PHE A 50 7.85 -1.66 -10.33
C PHE A 50 8.55 -3.02 -10.23
N SER A 51 7.83 -4.07 -9.80
CA SER A 51 8.38 -5.43 -9.70
C SER A 51 8.84 -5.97 -11.04
N ARG A 52 8.06 -5.75 -12.12
CA ARG A 52 8.44 -6.15 -13.48
C ARG A 52 9.77 -5.51 -13.89
N ARG A 53 9.90 -4.20 -13.70
CA ARG A 53 11.14 -3.48 -14.04
C ARG A 53 12.34 -3.98 -13.22
N GLY A 54 12.13 -4.30 -11.95
CA GLY A 54 13.17 -4.91 -11.12
C GLY A 54 13.64 -6.26 -11.68
N LEU A 55 12.71 -7.09 -12.14
CA LEU A 55 13.02 -8.37 -12.76
C LEU A 55 13.75 -8.21 -14.11
N GLU A 56 13.29 -7.28 -14.95
CA GLU A 56 13.93 -6.97 -16.23
C GLU A 56 15.38 -6.49 -16.03
N ASN A 57 15.63 -5.66 -15.02
CA ASN A 57 16.98 -5.20 -14.70
C ASN A 57 17.87 -6.33 -14.15
N ALA A 58 17.30 -7.23 -13.34
CA ALA A 58 18.04 -8.34 -12.73
C ALA A 58 18.48 -9.41 -13.75
N TYR A 59 17.86 -9.45 -14.93
CA TYR A 59 18.20 -10.38 -16.02
C TYR A 59 18.53 -9.63 -17.33
N GLY A 60 18.87 -8.35 -17.22
CA GLY A 60 19.23 -7.51 -18.37
C GLY A 60 20.72 -7.56 -18.66
N GLU A 61 21.12 -7.00 -19.80
CA GLU A 61 22.54 -6.92 -20.21
C GLU A 61 23.41 -6.15 -19.20
N ASP A 62 22.80 -5.27 -18.40
CA ASP A 62 23.46 -4.49 -17.35
C ASP A 62 23.53 -5.23 -15.99
N GLU A 63 23.17 -6.53 -15.92
CA GLU A 63 23.32 -7.33 -14.70
C GLU A 63 24.81 -7.44 -14.32
N PRO A 64 25.20 -7.07 -13.08
CA PRO A 64 26.59 -7.18 -12.66
C PRO A 64 26.99 -8.65 -12.45
N GLU A 65 28.22 -9.00 -12.86
CA GLU A 65 28.77 -10.31 -12.59
C GLU A 65 28.99 -10.53 -11.09
N TYR A 66 28.35 -11.56 -10.52
CA TYR A 66 28.52 -11.95 -9.13
C TYR A 66 29.76 -12.85 -8.97
N THR A 67 30.91 -12.23 -8.71
CA THR A 67 32.19 -12.92 -8.54
C THR A 67 32.35 -13.54 -7.14
N LEU A 68 33.23 -14.55 -7.01
CA LEU A 68 33.47 -15.25 -5.73
C LEU A 68 33.96 -14.34 -4.59
N ASN A 69 34.59 -13.21 -4.90
CA ASN A 69 35.02 -12.22 -3.92
C ASN A 69 33.83 -11.48 -3.24
N MET A 70 32.61 -11.58 -3.78
CA MET A 70 31.40 -11.00 -3.20
C MET A 70 30.76 -11.91 -2.15
N ILE A 71 31.27 -13.14 -1.98
CA ILE A 71 30.79 -14.08 -0.98
C ILE A 71 31.14 -13.55 0.41
N LYS A 72 30.12 -13.23 1.22
CA LYS A 72 30.29 -12.81 2.61
C LYS A 72 30.56 -13.98 3.55
N GLU A 73 29.91 -15.11 3.30
CA GLU A 73 30.06 -16.34 4.06
C GLU A 73 29.96 -17.52 3.09
N ALA A 74 30.96 -18.40 3.11
CA ALA A 74 30.99 -19.55 2.21
C ALA A 74 30.01 -20.61 2.69
N ASN A 75 29.13 -21.07 1.80
CA ASN A 75 28.26 -22.21 2.08
C ASN A 75 29.00 -23.52 1.72
N PRO A 76 29.47 -24.32 2.70
CA PRO A 76 30.22 -25.55 2.45
C PRO A 76 29.37 -26.66 1.80
N GLU A 77 28.04 -26.54 1.81
CA GLU A 77 27.13 -27.49 1.17
C GLU A 77 26.92 -27.20 -0.33
N TYR A 78 27.24 -25.99 -0.79
CA TYR A 78 27.02 -25.57 -2.18
C TYR A 78 27.93 -26.30 -3.18
N ALA A 79 29.14 -26.69 -2.76
CA ALA A 79 30.12 -27.36 -3.63
C ALA A 79 29.89 -28.87 -3.82
N ARG A 80 28.83 -29.45 -3.24
CA ARG A 80 28.51 -30.87 -3.41
C ARG A 80 27.69 -31.11 -4.68
N ARG A 81 28.27 -30.94 -5.86
CA ARG A 81 27.75 -31.54 -7.09
C ARG A 81 28.85 -31.92 -8.06
#